data_AF-X1B9K2-F1
#
_entry.id   AF-X1B9K2-F1
#
_cell.length_a   1.000
_cell.length_b   1.000
_cell.length_c   1.000
_cell.angle_alpha   90.00
_cell.angle_beta   90.00
_cell.angle_gamma   90.00
#
_symmetry.space_group_name_H-M   'P 1'
#
loop_
_entity.id
_entity.type
_entity.pdbx_description
1 polymer ?
#
loop_
_entity_poly.entity_id
_entity_poly.type
_entity_poly.pdbx_seq_one_letter_code
_entity_poly.pdbx_strand_id
1 'polypeptide(L)'
;HGGYWSPLSMICAIMEELGEVAREVNSLEGYKPKKSSILNSNLGEELADLLFSIICIANHYKVDLGKEFNNIIDKYSKRDSKRFLDLE
;
A
#
# COMPACT_ATOMS: atom_id res chain seq x y z
N HIS A 1 -23.61 15.56 4.31
CA HIS A 1 -22.28 16.04 3.91
C HIS A 1 -21.51 14.83 3.41
N GLY A 2 -21.36 14.67 2.10
CA GLY A 2 -20.87 13.42 1.47
C GLY A 2 -19.55 13.62 0.72
N GLY A 3 -18.62 14.38 1.29
CA GLY A 3 -17.28 14.56 0.76
C GLY A 3 -16.26 13.75 1.56
N TYR A 4 -15.09 13.51 0.99
CA TYR A 4 -13.95 12.92 1.69
C TYR A 4 -13.61 13.70 2.98
N TRP A 5 -12.99 13.02 3.95
CA TRP A 5 -12.45 13.64 5.16
C TRP A 5 -11.42 14.74 4.82
N SER A 6 -10.97 15.49 5.84
CA SER A 6 -9.89 16.48 5.61
C SER A 6 -8.62 15.79 5.09
N PRO A 7 -7.76 16.47 4.29
CA PRO A 7 -6.50 15.88 3.82
C PRO A 7 -5.64 15.31 4.93
N LEU A 8 -5.59 16.00 6.08
CA LEU A 8 -4.83 15.52 7.24
C LEU A 8 -5.42 14.22 7.79
N SER A 9 -6.75 14.13 7.90
CA SER A 9 -7.43 12.91 8.32
C SER A 9 -7.18 11.74 7.37
N MET A 10 -7.16 11.98 6.05
CA MET A 10 -6.84 10.95 5.06
C MET A 10 -5.39 10.47 5.16
N ILE A 11 -4.43 11.37 5.44
CA ILE A 11 -3.05 10.98 5.73
C ILE A 11 -2.95 10.17 7.02
N CYS A 12 -3.66 10.56 8.08
CA CYS A 12 -3.70 9.80 9.32
C CYS A 12 -4.22 8.37 9.09
N ALA A 13 -5.28 8.21 8.29
CA ALA A 13 -5.80 6.89 7.92
C ALA A 13 -4.73 6.05 7.20
N ILE A 14 -4.01 6.62 6.21
CA ILE A 14 -2.90 5.91 5.54
C ILE A 14 -1.83 5.45 6.54
N MET A 15 -1.49 6.27 7.54
CA MET A 15 -0.51 5.91 8.56
C MET A 15 -1.01 4.79 9.49
N GLU A 16 -2.31 4.77 9.79
CA GLU A 16 -2.96 3.72 10.57
C GLU A 16 -2.90 2.38 9.84
N GLU A 17 -3.37 2.33 8.59
CA GLU A 17 -3.35 1.10 7.77
C GLU A 17 -1.92 0.60 7.54
N LEU A 18 -0.96 1.50 7.32
CA LEU A 18 0.45 1.12 7.20
C LEU A 18 0.99 0.48 8.49
N GLY A 19 0.55 0.96 9.65
CA GLY A 19 0.87 0.36 10.94
C GLY A 19 0.29 -1.04 11.11
N GLU A 20 -0.92 -1.27 10.61
CA GLU A 20 -1.58 -2.58 10.62
C GLU A 20 -0.85 -3.57 9.70
N VAL A 21 -0.52 -3.15 8.47
CA VAL A 21 0.34 -3.92 7.55
C VAL A 21 1.68 -4.26 8.20
N ALA A 22 2.34 -3.30 8.84
CA ALA A 22 3.62 -3.53 9.51
C ALA A 22 3.49 -4.53 10.67
N ARG A 23 2.38 -4.49 11.41
CA ARG A 23 2.08 -5.46 12.48
C ARG A 23 1.92 -6.87 11.92
N GLU A 24 1.22 -7.01 10.80
CA GLU A 24 1.00 -8.31 10.13
C GLU A 24 2.30 -8.89 9.59
N VAL A 25 3.10 -8.10 8.86
CA VAL A 25 4.41 -8.54 8.37
C VAL A 25 5.33 -8.96 9.52
N ASN A 26 5.40 -8.18 10.60
CA ASN A 26 6.21 -8.56 11.77
C ASN A 26 5.77 -9.89 12.41
N SER A 27 4.47 -10.21 12.37
CA SER A 27 3.99 -11.50 12.85
C SER A 27 4.33 -12.63 11.88
N LEU A 28 4.20 -12.42 10.57
CA LEU A 28 4.49 -13.42 9.54
C LEU A 28 5.98 -13.77 9.50
N GLU A 29 6.85 -12.78 9.70
CA GLU A 29 8.32 -12.95 9.74
C GLU A 29 8.83 -13.50 11.09
N GLY A 30 7.93 -13.75 12.06
CA GLY A 30 8.28 -14.38 13.34
C GLY A 30 8.95 -13.47 14.38
N TYR A 31 9.07 -12.16 14.12
CA TYR A 31 9.63 -11.20 15.08
C TYR A 31 8.72 -10.96 16.29
N LYS A 32 7.40 -11.08 16.10
CA LYS A 32 6.41 -10.94 17.18
C LYS A 32 5.20 -11.85 16.94
N PRO A 33 5.12 -13.02 17.58
CA PRO A 33 4.01 -13.95 17.39
C PRO A 33 2.65 -13.32 17.77
N LYS A 34 1.64 -13.54 16.93
CA LYS A 34 0.25 -13.20 17.25
C LYS A 34 -0.21 -13.96 18.49
N LYS A 35 -0.97 -13.28 19.36
CA LYS A 35 -1.73 -13.97 20.41
C LYS A 35 -2.77 -14.84 19.72
N SER A 36 -2.92 -16.08 20.17
CA SER A 36 -3.87 -17.07 19.63
C SER A 36 -5.34 -16.63 19.65
N SER A 37 -5.66 -15.58 20.41
CA SER A 37 -7.00 -15.00 20.54
C SER A 37 -7.29 -13.84 19.57
N ILE A 38 -6.34 -13.45 18.72
CA ILE A 38 -6.54 -12.37 17.74
C ILE A 38 -7.16 -12.99 16.49
N LEU A 39 -8.35 -12.49 16.14
CA LEU A 39 -9.10 -12.82 14.94
C LEU A 39 -8.20 -12.86 13.70
N ASN A 40 -8.60 -13.65 12.71
CA ASN A 40 -7.96 -13.89 11.41
C ASN A 40 -7.83 -12.63 10.52
N SER A 41 -7.33 -11.50 11.02
CA SER A 41 -6.77 -10.46 10.14
C SER A 41 -5.61 -11.13 9.40
N ASN A 42 -5.70 -11.11 8.08
CA ASN A 42 -4.66 -11.61 7.20
C ASN A 42 -4.11 -10.42 6.42
N LEU A 43 -2.82 -10.45 6.12
CA LEU A 43 -2.10 -9.38 5.42
C LEU A 43 -2.81 -8.84 4.18
N GLY A 44 -3.62 -9.64 3.49
CA GLY A 44 -4.37 -9.22 2.31
C GLY A 44 -5.42 -8.15 2.60
N GLU A 45 -6.08 -8.22 3.75
CA GLU A 45 -7.08 -7.23 4.19
C GLU A 45 -6.40 -5.88 4.48
N GLU A 46 -5.34 -5.87 5.29
CA GLU A 46 -4.61 -4.66 5.64
C GLU A 46 -3.97 -3.97 4.40
N LEU A 47 -3.48 -4.78 3.45
CA LEU A 47 -2.96 -4.24 2.18
C LEU A 47 -4.08 -3.61 1.33
N ALA A 48 -5.28 -4.17 1.37
CA ALA A 48 -6.43 -3.62 0.65
C ALA A 48 -6.91 -2.31 1.30
N ASP A 49 -6.96 -2.22 2.62
CA ASP A 49 -7.34 -1.00 3.34
C ASP A 49 -6.31 0.12 3.15
N LEU A 50 -5.01 -0.20 3.17
CA LEU A 50 -3.96 0.74 2.81
C LEU A 50 -4.12 1.26 1.37
N LEU A 51 -4.37 0.36 0.40
CA LEU A 51 -4.60 0.75 -0.99
C LEU A 51 -5.84 1.64 -1.13
N PHE A 52 -6.93 1.29 -0.44
CA PHE A 52 -8.17 2.09 -0.44
C PHE A 52 -7.94 3.50 0.11
N SER A 53 -7.19 3.62 1.21
CA SER A 53 -6.81 4.91 1.80
C SER A 53 -5.98 5.77 0.83
N ILE A 54 -5.07 5.16 0.08
CA ILE A 54 -4.29 5.83 -0.98
C ILE A 54 -5.20 6.28 -2.13
N ILE A 55 -6.18 5.46 -2.54
CA ILE A 55 -7.15 5.83 -3.57
C ILE A 55 -7.99 7.04 -3.12
N CYS A 56 -8.39 7.10 -1.85
CA CYS A 56 -9.18 8.21 -1.32
C CYS A 56 -8.43 9.55 -1.41
N ILE A 57 -7.15 9.58 -1.03
CA ILE A 57 -6.35 10.81 -1.13
C ILE A 57 -6.07 11.18 -2.59
N ALA A 58 -5.82 10.20 -3.47
CA ALA A 58 -5.63 10.44 -4.91
C ALA A 58 -6.89 11.09 -5.52
N ASN A 59 -8.07 10.55 -5.22
CA ASN A 59 -9.35 11.09 -5.66
C ASN A 59 -9.58 12.51 -5.13
N HIS A 60 -9.25 12.78 -3.86
CA HIS A 60 -9.37 14.11 -3.27
C HIS A 60 -8.54 15.16 -4.04
N TYR A 61 -7.30 14.81 -4.42
CA TYR A 61 -6.41 15.68 -5.18
C TYR A 61 -6.59 15.60 -6.70
N LYS A 62 -7.58 14.83 -7.18
CA LYS A 62 -7.87 14.62 -8.62
C LYS A 62 -6.67 14.03 -9.38
N VAL A 63 -5.93 13.14 -8.74
CA VAL A 63 -4.82 12.40 -9.34
C VAL A 63 -5.37 11.14 -10.01
N ASP A 64 -5.07 10.95 -11.30
CA ASP A 64 -5.32 9.68 -11.99
C ASP A 64 -4.27 8.66 -11.55
N LEU A 65 -4.57 7.98 -10.44
CA LEU A 65 -3.67 7.00 -9.85
C LEU A 65 -3.36 5.83 -10.79
N GLY A 66 -4.32 5.43 -11.63
CA GLY A 66 -4.13 4.35 -12.60
C GLY A 66 -3.12 4.73 -13.69
N LYS A 67 -3.22 5.96 -14.21
CA LYS A 67 -2.22 6.49 -15.15
C LYS A 67 -0.83 6.56 -14.54
N GLU A 68 -0.70 7.11 -13.33
CA GLU A 68 0.60 7.23 -12.66
C GLU A 68 1.20 5.86 -12.29
N PHE A 69 0.36 4.88 -11.96
CA PHE A 69 0.80 3.51 -11.75
C PHE A 69 1.32 2.87 -13.05
N ASN A 70 0.65 3.06 -14.18
CA ASN A 70 1.15 2.58 -15.47
C ASN A 70 2.49 3.24 -15.84
N ASN A 71 2.64 4.55 -15.61
CA ASN A 71 3.89 5.27 -15.84
C ASN A 71 5.06 4.67 -15.03
N ILE A 72 4.80 4.27 -13.77
CA ILE A 72 5.85 3.72 -12.92
C ILE A 72 6.24 2.29 -13.32
N ILE A 73 5.27 1.47 -13.76
CA ILE A 73 5.54 0.15 -14.34
C ILE A 73 6.43 0.30 -15.57
N ASP A 74 6.05 1.16 -16.52
CA ASP A 74 6.83 1.41 -17.74
C ASP A 74 8.26 1.87 -17.44
N LYS A 75 8.41 2.76 -16.45
CA LYS A 75 9.72 3.26 -16.00
C LYS A 75 10.60 2.12 -15.48
N TYR A 76 10.04 1.20 -14.67
CA TYR A 76 10.80 0.07 -14.15
C TYR A 76 11.09 -0.98 -15.22
N SER A 77 10.14 -1.30 -16.10
CA SER A 77 10.38 -2.21 -17.23
C SER A 77 11.49 -1.72 -18.16
N LYS A 78 11.53 -0.41 -18.45
CA LYS A 78 12.60 0.21 -19.26
C LYS A 78 13.96 0.28 -18.55
N ARG A 79 13.97 0.34 -17.22
CA ARG A 79 15.20 0.30 -16.44
C ARG A 79 15.77 -1.12 -16.40
N ASP A 80 14.89 -2.10 -16.19
CA ASP A 80 15.29 -3.50 -16.00
C ASP A 80 15.61 -4.20 -17.32
N SER A 81 15.21 -3.65 -18.48
CA SER A 81 15.60 -4.16 -19.80
C SER A 81 17.12 -4.11 -20.08
N LYS A 82 17.89 -3.36 -19.28
CA LYS A 82 19.36 -3.36 -19.31
C LYS A 82 20.01 -4.30 -18.30
N ARG A 83 19.24 -5.00 -17.45
CA ARG A 83 19.77 -5.80 -16.34
C ARG A 83 20.17 -7.23 -16.73
N PHE A 84 19.72 -7.72 -17.88
CA PHE A 84 19.95 -9.10 -18.35
C PHE A 84 20.85 -9.20 -19.59
N LEU A 85 21.49 -8.11 -20.02
CA LEU A 85 22.39 -8.10 -21.19
C LEU A 85 23.86 -8.45 -20.88
N ASP A 86 24.24 -8.57 -19.60
CA ASP A 86 25.63 -8.85 -19.18
C ASP A 86 25.82 -10.29 -18.66
N LEU A 87 25.04 -11.25 -19.17
CA LEU A 87 25.20 -12.69 -18.88
C LEU A 87 25.40 -13.49 -20.17
N GLU A 88 26.46 -13.19 -20.92
CA GLU A 88 27.07 -14.10 -21.90
C GLU A 88 28.60 -14.14 -21.71
#